data_AF-A0A127BAD7-F1
#
_entry.id   AF-A0A127BAD7-F1
#
_cell.length_a   1.000
_cell.length_b   1.000
_cell.length_c   1.000
_cell.angle_alpha   90.00
_cell.angle_beta   90.00
_cell.angle_gamma   90.00
#
_symmetry.space_group_name_H-M   'P 1'
#
loop_
_entity.id
_entity.type
_entity.pdbx_description
1 polymer ?
#
loop_
_entity_poly.entity_id
_entity_poly.type
_entity_poly.pdbx_seq_one_letter_code
_entity_poly.pdbx_strand_id
1 'polypeptide(L)'
;MKVSIKKAFLISTILFILTLSGLFYHASNKIVEVQFLTFNDENQNLYSVCMEEVVLPFAGKYKIEGTNVTVFTAEGRFGKNFSTSIRAVGVAAVIKNKGKTTIILKPEIEFPLFYVVLVLIAGGGMTYAIRVFKLE
;
A
#
# COMPACT_ATOMS: atom_id res chain seq x y z
N MET A 1 35.67 -8.50 21.64
CA MET A 1 35.43 -9.29 20.41
C MET A 1 35.51 -8.33 19.22
N LYS A 2 36.58 -8.35 18.40
CA LYS A 2 36.69 -7.47 17.21
C LYS A 2 35.78 -8.01 16.11
N VAL A 3 34.65 -7.34 15.84
CA VAL A 3 33.81 -7.66 14.68
C VAL A 3 34.57 -7.17 13.45
N SER A 4 34.89 -8.09 12.53
CA SER A 4 35.47 -7.75 11.23
C SER A 4 34.48 -6.87 10.45
N ILE A 5 34.98 -5.79 9.83
CA ILE A 5 34.21 -4.84 9.01
C ILE A 5 33.30 -5.56 8.00
N LYS A 6 33.76 -6.68 7.44
CA LYS A 6 33.00 -7.53 6.50
C LYS A 6 31.72 -8.09 7.14
N LYS A 7 31.80 -8.56 8.39
CA LYS A 7 30.65 -9.10 9.15
C LYS A 7 29.67 -7.99 9.53
N ALA A 8 30.17 -6.85 9.97
CA ALA A 8 29.33 -5.69 10.30
C ALA A 8 28.53 -5.21 9.07
N PHE A 9 29.19 -5.12 7.91
CA PHE A 9 28.54 -4.70 6.67
C PHE A 9 27.45 -5.69 6.21
N LEU A 10 27.75 -6.99 6.23
CA LEU A 10 26.79 -8.03 5.84
C LEU A 10 25.57 -8.06 6.77
N ILE A 11 25.80 -7.95 8.08
CA ILE A 11 24.71 -7.85 9.07
C ILE A 11 23.85 -6.61 8.80
N SER A 12 24.47 -5.44 8.56
CA SER A 12 23.72 -4.20 8.28
C SER A 12 22.89 -4.28 7.01
N THR A 13 23.40 -4.95 5.97
CA THR A 13 22.69 -5.14 4.69
C THR A 13 21.47 -6.05 4.87
N ILE A 14 21.62 -7.16 5.60
CA ILE A 14 20.50 -8.05 5.92
C ILE A 14 19.44 -7.31 6.75
N LEU A 15 19.88 -6.55 7.75
CA LEU A 15 18.98 -5.81 8.63
C LEU A 15 18.21 -4.72 7.86
N PHE A 16 18.87 -4.05 6.91
CA PHE A 16 18.24 -3.11 5.99
C PHE A 16 17.18 -3.78 5.10
N ILE A 17 17.48 -4.94 4.52
CA ILE A 17 16.52 -5.67 3.67
C ILE A 17 15.32 -6.16 4.48
N LEU A 18 15.54 -6.66 5.69
CA LEU A 18 14.47 -7.12 6.59
C LEU A 18 13.56 -5.97 7.02
N THR A 19 14.15 -4.83 7.40
CA THR A 19 13.37 -3.64 7.79
C THR A 19 12.58 -3.07 6.61
N LEU A 20 13.18 -2.99 5.43
CA LEU A 20 12.49 -2.55 4.21
C LEU A 20 11.34 -3.50 3.86
N SER A 21 11.58 -4.81 3.85
CA SER A 21 10.56 -5.84 3.62
C SER A 21 9.40 -5.72 4.62
N GLY A 22 9.72 -5.53 5.91
CA GLY A 22 8.73 -5.34 6.96
C GLY A 22 7.87 -4.09 6.76
N LEU A 23 8.47 -2.96 6.36
CA LEU A 23 7.74 -1.73 6.07
C LEU A 23 6.79 -1.89 4.88
N PHE A 24 7.25 -2.51 3.79
CA PHE A 24 6.42 -2.76 2.61
C PHE A 24 5.26 -3.72 2.92
N TYR A 25 5.52 -4.78 3.69
CA TYR A 25 4.49 -5.70 4.13
C TYR A 25 3.45 -5.03 5.04
N HIS A 26 3.90 -4.18 5.97
CA HIS A 26 2.98 -3.44 6.83
C HIS A 26 2.13 -2.46 6.04
N ALA A 27 2.73 -1.77 5.06
CA ALA A 27 2.02 -0.84 4.19
C ALA A 27 1.01 -1.55 3.28
N SER A 28 1.33 -2.74 2.73
CA SER A 28 0.41 -3.48 1.86
C SER A 28 -0.83 -3.98 2.62
N ASN A 29 -0.71 -4.18 3.93
CA ASN A 29 -1.81 -4.65 4.78
C ASN A 29 -2.63 -3.51 5.41
N LYS A 30 -2.29 -2.24 5.16
CA LYS A 30 -3.10 -1.08 5.60
C LYS A 30 -4.30 -0.88 4.70
N ILE A 31 -5.24 -1.81 4.80
CA ILE A 31 -6.53 -1.78 4.12
C ILE A 31 -7.38 -0.66 4.74
N VAL A 32 -8.10 0.09 3.90
CA VAL A 32 -9.06 1.09 4.33
C VAL A 32 -10.47 0.57 4.08
N GLU A 33 -11.27 0.51 5.13
CA GLU A 33 -12.67 0.09 5.04
C GLU A 33 -13.60 1.28 5.27
N VAL A 34 -14.53 1.47 4.35
CA VAL A 34 -15.53 2.54 4.39
C VAL A 34 -16.89 1.88 4.48
N GLN A 35 -17.66 2.21 5.52
CA GLN A 35 -18.90 1.51 5.85
C GLN A 35 -20.08 2.46 5.71
N PHE A 36 -20.90 2.20 4.70
CA PHE A 36 -22.13 2.94 4.48
C PHE A 36 -23.31 2.22 5.11
N LEU A 37 -24.11 2.97 5.87
CA LEU A 37 -25.34 2.50 6.49
C LEU A 37 -26.51 3.23 5.85
N THR A 38 -27.47 2.47 5.33
CA THR A 38 -28.71 3.02 4.78
C THR A 38 -29.90 2.53 5.57
N PHE A 39 -30.77 3.46 5.94
CA PHE A 39 -32.03 3.19 6.61
C PHE A 39 -33.16 3.48 5.61
N ASN A 40 -33.50 2.49 4.77
CA ASN A 40 -34.64 2.61 3.85
C ASN A 40 -35.84 1.80 4.35
N ASP A 41 -37.06 2.23 4.01
CA ASP A 41 -38.30 1.52 4.33
C ASP A 41 -38.57 0.43 3.27
N GLU A 42 -39.12 -0.72 3.68
CA GLU A 42 -39.16 -1.96 2.87
C GLU A 42 -40.01 -1.85 1.59
N ASN A 43 -40.83 -0.81 1.46
CA ASN A 43 -41.82 -0.66 0.40
C ASN A 43 -41.40 0.23 -0.78
N GLN A 44 -40.18 0.76 -0.81
CA GLN A 44 -39.75 1.65 -1.91
C GLN A 44 -38.42 1.21 -2.54
N ASN A 45 -38.41 1.06 -3.86
CA ASN A 45 -37.22 0.85 -4.70
C ASN A 45 -36.36 2.13 -4.80
N LEU A 46 -36.00 2.71 -3.66
CA LEU A 46 -35.16 3.89 -3.60
C LEU A 46 -33.68 3.48 -3.59
N TYR A 47 -32.87 4.26 -4.30
CA TYR A 47 -31.41 4.19 -4.21
C TYR A 47 -30.92 5.33 -3.34
N SER A 48 -30.07 5.03 -2.38
CA SER A 48 -29.35 6.03 -1.61
C SER A 48 -27.97 6.25 -2.22
N VAL A 49 -27.61 7.51 -2.42
CA VAL A 49 -26.24 7.90 -2.77
C VAL A 49 -25.57 8.36 -1.49
N CYS A 50 -24.56 7.62 -1.06
CA CYS A 50 -23.78 7.97 0.12
C CYS A 50 -22.38 8.41 -0.33
N MET A 51 -21.84 9.44 0.32
CA MET A 51 -20.49 9.93 0.10
C MET A 51 -19.79 10.10 1.44
N GLU A 52 -18.54 9.65 1.52
CA GLU A 52 -17.70 9.80 2.70
C GLU A 52 -16.30 10.23 2.27
N GLU A 53 -15.70 11.18 3.00
CA GLU A 53 -14.33 11.62 2.80
C GLU A 53 -13.39 10.78 3.66
N VAL A 54 -12.34 10.26 3.04
CA VAL A 54 -11.43 9.30 3.65
C VAL A 54 -9.99 9.73 3.39
N VAL A 55 -9.14 9.58 4.41
CA VAL A 55 -7.70 9.83 4.29
C VAL A 55 -6.97 8.50 4.16
N LEU A 56 -6.37 8.29 2.98
CA LEU A 56 -5.55 7.11 2.70
C LEU A 56 -4.28 7.09 3.57
N PRO A 57 -3.77 5.90 3.91
CA PRO A 57 -2.51 5.77 4.65
C PRO A 57 -1.32 6.30 3.86
N PHE A 58 -1.32 6.18 2.53
CA PHE A 58 -0.29 6.71 1.63
C PHE A 58 -0.88 7.09 0.27
N ALA A 59 -0.16 7.92 -0.49
CA ALA A 59 -0.45 8.16 -1.89
C ALA A 59 0.06 6.99 -2.73
N GLY A 60 -0.60 6.67 -3.84
CA GLY A 60 -0.21 5.55 -4.69
C GLY A 60 -1.38 4.90 -5.40
N LYS A 61 -1.19 3.63 -5.77
CA LYS A 61 -2.18 2.80 -6.46
C LYS A 61 -3.04 2.04 -5.45
N TYR A 62 -4.33 1.98 -5.73
CA TYR A 62 -5.31 1.29 -4.90
C TYR A 62 -6.32 0.54 -5.78
N LYS A 63 -6.73 -0.62 -5.28
CA LYS A 63 -7.82 -1.43 -5.81
C LYS A 63 -9.07 -1.21 -4.95
N ILE A 64 -10.20 -0.99 -5.60
CA ILE A 64 -11.52 -0.78 -5.00
C ILE A 64 -12.27 -2.10 -5.03
N GLU A 65 -12.65 -2.62 -3.87
CA GLU A 65 -13.52 -3.78 -3.74
C GLU A 65 -14.87 -3.31 -3.17
N GLY A 66 -15.90 -3.32 -4.02
CA GLY A 66 -17.25 -2.90 -3.69
C GLY A 66 -18.12 -2.84 -4.95
N THR A 67 -19.44 -2.91 -4.78
CA THR A 67 -20.41 -2.81 -5.88
C THR A 67 -20.91 -1.37 -6.03
N ASN A 68 -20.98 -0.88 -7.28
CA ASN A 68 -21.49 0.46 -7.63
C ASN A 68 -20.80 1.60 -6.86
N VAL A 69 -19.48 1.54 -6.78
CA VAL A 69 -18.63 2.51 -6.07
C VAL A 69 -17.91 3.39 -7.07
N THR A 70 -17.79 4.68 -6.75
CA THR A 70 -16.91 5.62 -7.43
C THR A 70 -16.05 6.33 -6.40
N VAL A 71 -14.73 6.31 -6.59
CA VAL A 71 -13.78 7.09 -5.80
C VAL A 71 -13.47 8.38 -6.55
N PHE A 72 -13.53 9.50 -5.83
CA PHE A 72 -13.19 10.83 -6.27
C PHE A 72 -11.87 11.25 -5.64
N THR A 73 -10.97 11.75 -6.47
CA THR A 73 -9.74 12.42 -6.04
C THR A 73 -9.70 13.79 -6.72
N ALA A 74 -8.80 14.67 -6.30
CA ALA A 74 -8.55 15.92 -7.01
C ALA A 74 -8.08 15.70 -8.47
N GLU A 75 -7.61 14.49 -8.79
CA GLU A 75 -7.06 14.12 -10.08
C GLU A 75 -8.10 13.46 -11.00
N GLY A 76 -9.23 13.01 -10.46
CA GLY A 76 -10.29 12.42 -11.27
C GLY A 76 -11.26 11.52 -10.52
N ARG A 77 -11.96 10.68 -11.30
CA ARG A 77 -12.97 9.73 -10.82
C ARG A 77 -12.66 8.31 -11.29
N PHE A 78 -12.81 7.33 -10.42
CA PHE A 78 -12.36 5.97 -10.66
C PHE A 78 -13.33 4.93 -10.09
N GLY A 79 -13.50 3.79 -10.77
CA GLY A 79 -14.53 2.78 -10.42
C GLY A 79 -14.03 1.37 -10.07
N LYS A 80 -12.75 1.06 -10.31
CA LYS A 80 -12.17 -0.26 -9.97
C LYS A 80 -10.78 -0.16 -9.39
N ASN A 81 -9.90 0.56 -10.06
CA ASN A 81 -8.56 0.87 -9.59
C ASN A 81 -8.34 2.37 -9.75
N PHE A 82 -7.51 2.95 -8.89
CA PHE A 82 -7.10 4.34 -9.01
C PHE A 82 -5.66 4.52 -8.58
N SER A 83 -5.04 5.59 -9.08
CA SER A 83 -3.76 6.07 -8.60
C SER A 83 -3.94 7.54 -8.24
N THR A 84 -3.32 7.95 -7.13
CA THR A 84 -3.41 9.33 -6.64
C THR A 84 -2.09 9.77 -6.05
N SER A 85 -1.69 11.02 -6.31
CA SER A 85 -0.56 11.66 -5.61
C SER A 85 -0.97 12.25 -4.26
N ILE A 86 -2.28 12.36 -3.99
CA ILE A 86 -2.84 12.89 -2.75
C ILE A 86 -3.51 11.80 -1.91
N ARG A 87 -3.58 12.04 -0.60
CA ARG A 87 -4.15 11.09 0.37
C ARG A 87 -5.64 11.29 0.65
N ALA A 88 -6.16 12.49 0.44
CA ALA A 88 -7.58 12.78 0.66
C ALA A 88 -8.39 12.31 -0.56
N VAL A 89 -9.36 11.43 -0.33
CA VAL A 89 -10.24 10.89 -1.37
C VAL A 89 -11.69 10.88 -0.88
N GLY A 90 -12.63 11.18 -1.78
CA GLY A 90 -14.05 10.97 -1.55
C GLY A 90 -14.46 9.60 -2.06
N VAL A 91 -15.22 8.83 -1.30
CA VAL A 91 -15.78 7.55 -1.74
C VAL A 91 -17.28 7.73 -1.81
N ALA A 92 -17.86 7.54 -3.00
CA ALA A 92 -19.30 7.52 -3.18
C ALA A 92 -19.79 6.14 -3.61
N ALA A 93 -20.93 5.74 -3.07
CA ALA A 93 -21.58 4.50 -3.44
C ALA A 93 -23.08 4.70 -3.62
N VAL A 94 -23.62 3.96 -4.59
CA VAL A 94 -25.06 3.90 -4.84
C VAL A 94 -25.59 2.58 -4.30
N ILE A 95 -26.42 2.66 -3.26
CA ILE A 95 -26.89 1.53 -2.48
C ILE A 95 -28.38 1.39 -2.67
N LYS A 96 -28.83 0.20 -3.08
CA LYS A 96 -30.24 -0.10 -3.39
C LYS A 96 -31.06 -0.57 -2.19
N ASN A 97 -30.42 -1.28 -1.25
CA ASN A 97 -31.11 -2.01 -0.19
C ASN A 97 -30.76 -1.48 1.20
N LYS A 98 -31.72 -1.65 2.12
CA LYS A 98 -31.55 -1.45 3.55
C LYS A 98 -30.40 -2.35 4.04
N GLY A 99 -29.44 -1.75 4.73
CA GLY A 99 -28.33 -2.50 5.29
C GLY A 99 -26.99 -1.78 5.22
N LYS A 100 -25.95 -2.57 5.42
CA LYS A 100 -24.57 -2.15 5.50
C LYS A 100 -23.83 -2.55 4.23
N THR A 101 -23.16 -1.61 3.60
CA THR A 101 -22.22 -1.88 2.50
C THR A 101 -20.83 -1.45 2.94
N THR A 102 -19.90 -2.41 2.95
CA THR A 102 -18.49 -2.13 3.21
C THR A 102 -17.76 -2.05 1.88
N ILE A 103 -17.06 -0.95 1.67
CA ILE A 103 -16.16 -0.73 0.53
C ILE A 103 -14.75 -0.82 1.05
N ILE A 104 -13.92 -1.56 0.34
CA ILE A 104 -12.55 -1.81 0.75
C ILE A 104 -11.61 -1.18 -0.28
N LEU A 105 -10.71 -0.32 0.18
CA LEU A 105 -9.61 0.21 -0.62
C LEU A 105 -8.33 -0.52 -0.23
N LYS A 106 -7.84 -1.38 -1.13
CA LYS A 106 -6.61 -2.15 -0.93
C LYS A 106 -5.45 -1.47 -1.64
N PRO A 107 -4.35 -1.16 -0.94
CA PRO A 107 -3.19 -0.61 -1.61
C PRO A 107 -2.50 -1.63 -2.50
N GLU A 108 -2.09 -1.18 -3.68
CA GLU A 108 -1.23 -1.94 -4.60
C GLU A 108 0.20 -1.41 -4.46
N ILE A 109 0.99 -2.06 -3.59
CA ILE A 109 2.40 -1.72 -3.42
C ILE A 109 3.25 -2.70 -4.22
N GLU A 110 3.99 -2.16 -5.19
CA GLU A 110 5.01 -2.90 -5.91
C GLU A 110 6.27 -2.96 -5.05
N PHE A 111 6.67 -4.17 -4.64
CA PHE A 111 7.90 -4.34 -3.88
C PHE A 111 9.11 -4.02 -4.77
N PRO A 112 10.06 -3.16 -4.33
CA PRO A 112 11.20 -2.73 -5.12
C PRO A 112 12.28 -3.81 -5.23
N LEU A 113 11.93 -5.00 -5.77
CA LEU A 113 12.81 -6.17 -5.92
C LEU A 113 14.13 -5.81 -6.59
N PHE A 114 14.08 -4.99 -7.65
CA PHE A 114 15.25 -4.55 -8.38
C PHE A 114 16.28 -3.83 -7.48
N TYR A 115 15.82 -2.93 -6.62
CA TYR A 115 16.68 -2.19 -5.70
C TYR A 115 17.25 -3.09 -4.61
N VAL A 116 16.46 -4.04 -4.10
CA VAL A 116 16.94 -5.04 -3.14
C VAL A 116 18.05 -5.90 -3.74
N VAL A 117 17.88 -6.35 -4.98
CA VAL A 117 18.90 -7.13 -5.71
C VAL A 117 20.16 -6.30 -5.95
N LEU A 118 20.02 -5.03 -6.36
CA LEU A 118 21.15 -4.11 -6.53
C LEU A 118 21.94 -3.93 -5.23
N VAL A 119 21.26 -3.76 -4.09
CA VAL A 119 21.91 -3.63 -2.77
C VAL A 119 22.65 -4.91 -2.41
N LEU A 120 22.09 -6.08 -2.68
CA LEU A 120 22.77 -7.35 -2.45
C LEU A 120 24.02 -7.51 -3.33
N ILE A 121 23.94 -7.14 -4.62
CA ILE A 121 25.07 -7.20 -5.54
C ILE A 121 26.14 -6.19 -5.14
N ALA A 122 25.77 -4.96 -4.81
CA ALA A 122 26.70 -3.93 -4.37
C ALA A 122 27.40 -4.35 -3.07
N GLY A 123 26.65 -4.89 -2.10
CA GLY A 123 27.23 -5.35 -0.83
C GLY A 123 28.10 -6.60 -0.97
N GLY A 124 27.68 -7.56 -1.79
CA GLY A 124 28.46 -8.77 -2.11
C GLY A 124 29.71 -8.45 -2.93
N GLY A 125 29.57 -7.59 -3.93
CA GLY A 125 30.67 -7.11 -4.78
C GLY A 125 31.69 -6.31 -4.00
N MET A 126 31.26 -5.42 -3.11
CA MET A 126 32.15 -4.64 -2.25
C MET A 126 32.90 -5.52 -1.25
N THR A 127 32.24 -6.53 -0.65
CA THR A 127 32.91 -7.49 0.24
C THR A 127 33.90 -8.39 -0.51
N TYR A 128 33.59 -8.79 -1.74
CA TYR A 128 34.53 -9.51 -2.62
C TYR A 128 35.73 -8.64 -3.01
N ALA A 129 35.51 -7.39 -3.40
CA ALA A 129 36.56 -6.44 -3.74
C ALA A 129 37.51 -6.22 -2.55
N ILE A 130 36.98 -5.98 -1.35
CA ILE A 130 37.81 -5.83 -0.12
C ILE A 130 38.65 -7.09 0.14
N ARG A 131 38.13 -8.30 -0.16
CA ARG A 131 38.89 -9.55 -0.05
C ARG A 131 40.01 -9.64 -1.08
N VAL A 132 39.74 -9.29 -2.34
CA VAL A 132 40.70 -9.38 -3.45
C VAL A 132 41.81 -8.33 -3.31
N PHE A 133 41.47 -7.11 -2.92
CA PHE A 133 42.44 -6.03 -2.72
C PHE A 133 43.31 -6.20 -1.47
N LYS A 134 43.12 -7.27 -0.67
CA LYS A 134 43.87 -7.51 0.58
C LYS A 134 43.98 -6.27 1.46
N LEU A 135 42.91 -5.47 1.53
CA LEU A 135 42.78 -4.34 2.46
C LEU A 135 42.45 -4.86 3.89
N GLU A 136 43.11 -5.95 4.30
CA GLU A 136 43.03 -6.52 5.65
C GLU A 136 44.01 -5.84 6.61
#